data_AF-K2DS60-F1
#
_entry.id   AF-K2DS60-F1
#
_cell.length_a   1.000
_cell.length_b   1.000
_cell.length_c   1.000
_cell.angle_alpha   90.00
_cell.angle_beta   90.00
_cell.angle_gamma   90.00
#
_symmetry.space_group_name_H-M   'P 1'
#
loop_
_entity.id
_entity.type
_entity.pdbx_description
1 polymer ?
#
loop_
_entity_poly.entity_id
_entity_poly.type
_entity_poly.pdbx_seq_one_letter_code
_entity_poly.pdbx_strand_id
1 'polypeptide(L)'
;MVVLAAVIGAIFWNLITWRFGIPSSSSYALIGGLIGSAWTYQGADIIIWKGLIGKVILPMVFTPILGFIIAHLSMKVLYAYLANKGHGHGKGIFRHLQIGSACMIALSHGLNDAQKSMGIITLGLFSGGYLSTTQIPFWVIVACALVMGLGTATGGFRIIRTMAFSI
;
A
#
# COMPACT_ATOMS: atom_id res chain seq x y z
N MET A 1 -2.67 23.60 5.91
CA MET A 1 -3.44 23.40 4.67
C MET A 1 -2.74 22.52 3.63
N VAL A 2 -1.40 22.52 3.57
CA VAL A 2 -0.61 21.69 2.64
C VAL A 2 -0.99 20.20 2.67
N VAL A 3 -0.99 19.57 3.86
CA VAL A 3 -1.35 18.15 4.03
C VAL A 3 -2.78 17.85 3.56
N LEU A 4 -3.72 18.76 3.81
CA LEU A 4 -5.12 18.58 3.43
C LEU A 4 -5.28 18.66 1.89
N ALA A 5 -4.59 19.60 1.24
CA ALA A 5 -4.55 19.69 -0.23
C ALA A 5 -3.91 18.45 -0.86
N ALA A 6 -2.83 17.93 -0.27
CA ALA A 6 -2.18 16.68 -0.70
C ALA A 6 -3.14 15.49 -0.70
N VAL A 7 -3.88 15.33 0.40
CA VAL A 7 -4.83 14.22 0.58
C VAL A 7 -5.99 14.33 -0.39
N ILE A 8 -6.56 15.53 -0.58
CA ILE A 8 -7.64 15.74 -1.55
C ILE A 8 -7.16 15.40 -2.97
N GLY A 9 -5.97 15.86 -3.36
CA GLY A 9 -5.39 15.54 -4.66
C GLY A 9 -5.18 14.04 -4.86
N ALA A 10 -4.66 13.36 -3.84
CA ALA A 10 -4.46 11.91 -3.86
C ALA A 10 -5.79 11.14 -3.94
N ILE A 11 -6.80 11.53 -3.16
CA ILE A 11 -8.14 10.93 -3.18
C ILE A 11 -8.78 11.12 -4.55
N PHE A 12 -8.72 12.34 -5.10
CA PHE A 12 -9.28 12.65 -6.40
C PHE A 12 -8.68 11.76 -7.50
N TRP A 13 -7.36 11.61 -7.52
CA TRP A 13 -6.67 10.72 -8.47
C TRP A 13 -7.03 9.24 -8.27
N ASN A 14 -7.11 8.78 -7.03
CA ASN A 14 -7.49 7.41 -6.72
C ASN A 14 -8.95 7.11 -7.13
N LEU A 15 -9.86 8.07 -6.97
CA LEU A 15 -11.26 7.91 -7.42
C LEU A 15 -11.38 7.86 -8.94
N ILE A 16 -10.59 8.69 -9.66
CA ILE A 16 -10.53 8.66 -11.12
C ILE A 16 -10.05 7.29 -11.61
N THR A 17 -8.90 6.84 -11.10
CA THR A 17 -8.30 5.56 -11.51
C THR A 17 -9.21 4.38 -11.14
N TRP A 18 -9.85 4.42 -9.98
CA TRP A 18 -10.88 3.46 -9.60
C TRP A 18 -12.10 3.47 -10.53
N ARG A 19 -12.54 4.64 -11.02
CA ARG A 19 -13.64 4.75 -11.99
C ARG A 19 -13.29 4.11 -13.32
N PHE A 20 -12.04 4.27 -13.76
CA PHE A 20 -11.54 3.66 -15.00
C PHE A 20 -11.06 2.20 -14.82
N GLY A 21 -11.07 1.67 -13.59
CA GLY A 21 -10.61 0.30 -13.31
C GLY A 21 -9.11 0.10 -13.56
N ILE A 22 -8.33 1.18 -13.61
CA ILE A 22 -6.88 1.14 -13.83
C ILE A 22 -6.21 0.83 -12.49
N PRO A 23 -5.35 -0.21 -12.40
CA PRO A 23 -4.58 -0.46 -11.20
C PRO A 23 -3.59 0.69 -10.99
N SER A 24 -3.82 1.50 -9.96
CA SER A 24 -2.95 2.60 -9.56
C SER A 24 -2.47 2.38 -8.12
N SER A 25 -1.25 2.83 -7.82
CA SER A 25 -0.72 2.77 -6.46
C SER A 25 -1.06 4.06 -5.71
N SER A 26 -1.92 3.91 -4.69
CA SER A 26 -2.34 4.96 -3.77
C SER A 26 -1.15 5.66 -3.08
N SER A 27 -0.03 4.94 -2.91
CA SER A 27 1.19 5.49 -2.33
C SER A 27 1.79 6.58 -3.22
N TYR A 28 1.83 6.38 -4.55
CA TYR A 28 2.36 7.39 -5.48
C TYR A 28 1.44 8.60 -5.60
N ALA A 29 0.12 8.38 -5.60
CA ALA A 29 -0.85 9.47 -5.58
C ALA A 29 -0.66 10.36 -4.34
N LEU A 30 -0.46 9.73 -3.18
CA LEU A 30 -0.20 10.43 -1.92
C LEU A 30 1.13 11.18 -1.91
N ILE A 31 2.22 10.53 -2.29
CA ILE A 31 3.57 11.15 -2.34
C ILE A 31 3.57 12.30 -3.33
N GLY A 32 2.99 12.12 -4.52
CA GLY A 32 2.84 13.17 -5.52
C GLY A 32 2.00 14.34 -5.03
N GLY A 33 0.89 14.07 -4.33
CA GLY A 33 0.07 15.10 -3.69
C GLY A 33 0.82 15.88 -2.61
N LEU A 34 1.64 15.21 -1.80
CA LEU A 34 2.47 15.84 -0.76
C LEU A 34 3.57 16.72 -1.37
N ILE A 35 4.27 16.22 -2.39
CA ILE A 35 5.31 16.98 -3.11
C ILE A 35 4.69 18.20 -3.81
N GLY A 36 3.59 18.00 -4.54
CA GLY A 36 2.93 19.07 -5.29
C GLY A 36 2.39 20.17 -4.38
N SER A 37 1.71 19.79 -3.30
CA SER A 37 1.21 20.77 -2.32
C SER A 37 2.34 21.52 -1.61
N ALA A 38 3.43 20.84 -1.24
CA ALA A 38 4.59 21.47 -0.62
C ALA A 38 5.28 22.46 -1.57
N TRP A 39 5.44 22.07 -2.84
CA TRP A 39 5.99 22.93 -3.89
C TRP A 39 5.16 24.20 -4.06
N THR A 40 3.84 24.09 -4.13
CA THR A 40 2.95 25.25 -4.28
C THR A 40 2.95 26.19 -3.07
N TYR A 41 3.30 25.69 -1.88
CA TYR A 41 3.25 26.49 -0.66
C TYR A 41 4.49 27.36 -0.44
N GLN A 42 5.70 26.84 -0.69
CA GLN A 42 6.94 27.56 -0.40
C GLN A 42 8.09 27.23 -1.36
N GLY A 43 7.81 26.60 -2.51
CA GLY A 43 8.82 26.26 -3.52
C GLY A 43 9.55 24.93 -3.29
N ALA A 44 10.50 24.63 -4.16
CA ALA A 44 11.20 23.33 -4.22
C ALA A 44 12.17 23.09 -3.04
N ASP A 45 12.54 24.14 -2.30
CA ASP A 45 13.55 24.08 -1.24
C ASP A 45 13.03 23.44 0.07
N ILE A 46 11.72 23.41 0.30
CA ILE A 46 11.12 22.67 1.43
C ILE A 46 11.28 21.15 1.25
N ILE A 47 11.38 20.68 0.01
CA ILE A 47 11.37 19.25 -0.28
C ILE A 47 12.71 18.67 0.16
N ILE A 48 12.68 17.73 1.11
CA ILE A 48 13.86 17.01 1.56
C ILE A 48 14.25 15.99 0.48
N TRP A 49 14.89 16.46 -0.59
CA TRP A 49 15.26 15.67 -1.77
C TRP A 49 16.05 14.41 -1.43
N LYS A 50 17.01 14.52 -0.51
CA LYS A 50 17.81 13.38 -0.03
C LYS A 50 16.95 12.30 0.64
N GLY A 51 15.94 12.72 1.42
CA GLY A 51 14.99 11.82 2.07
C GLY A 51 14.02 11.19 1.08
N LEU A 52 13.53 11.98 0.14
CA LEU A 52 12.62 11.52 -0.92
C LEU A 52 13.29 10.46 -1.81
N ILE A 53 14.50 10.75 -2.29
CA ILE A 53 15.24 9.80 -3.14
C ILE A 53 15.58 8.54 -2.35
N GLY A 54 16.18 8.69 -1.17
CA GLY A 54 16.70 7.53 -0.41
C GLY A 54 15.63 6.65 0.23
N LYS A 55 14.50 7.23 0.69
CA LYS A 55 13.46 6.48 1.44
C LYS A 55 12.22 6.15 0.62
N VAL A 56 12.03 6.79 -0.54
CA VAL A 56 10.81 6.61 -1.35
C VAL A 56 11.16 6.08 -2.74
N ILE A 57 11.92 6.84 -3.52
CA ILE A 57 12.20 6.51 -4.93
C ILE A 57 13.09 5.27 -5.03
N LEU A 58 14.12 5.18 -4.19
CA LEU A 58 15.08 4.09 -4.26
C LEU A 58 14.43 2.74 -3.86
N PRO A 59 13.74 2.60 -2.71
CA PRO A 59 12.99 1.38 -2.41
C PRO A 59 11.93 1.06 -3.46
N MET A 60 11.29 2.05 -4.07
CA MET A 60 10.31 1.85 -5.14
C MET A 60 10.88 1.10 -6.35
N VAL A 61 12.12 1.40 -6.75
CA VAL A 61 12.77 0.73 -7.89
C VAL A 61 13.36 -0.62 -7.48
N PHE A 62 13.91 -0.71 -6.28
CA PHE A 62 14.59 -1.92 -5.81
C PHE A 62 13.62 -3.01 -5.31
N THR A 63 12.44 -2.65 -4.79
CA THR A 63 11.48 -3.62 -4.24
C THR A 63 10.91 -4.60 -5.27
N PRO A 64 10.56 -4.23 -6.51
CA PRO A 64 10.17 -5.20 -7.53
C PRO A 64 11.30 -6.19 -7.85
N ILE A 65 12.54 -5.70 -7.99
CA ILE A 65 13.71 -6.53 -8.31
C ILE A 65 13.95 -7.56 -7.21
N LEU A 66 13.98 -7.12 -5.96
CA LEU A 66 14.09 -8.00 -4.81
C LEU A 66 12.92 -8.98 -4.73
N GLY A 67 11.70 -8.51 -5.02
CA GLY A 67 10.50 -9.34 -5.09
C GLY A 67 10.63 -10.47 -6.11
N PHE A 68 11.10 -10.18 -7.32
CA PHE A 68 11.32 -11.19 -8.36
C PHE A 68 12.40 -12.20 -7.97
N ILE A 69 13.51 -11.75 -7.36
CA ILE A 69 14.58 -12.65 -6.91
C ILE A 69 14.06 -13.60 -5.83
N ILE A 70 13.36 -13.08 -4.83
CA ILE A 70 12.79 -13.89 -3.74
C ILE A 70 11.71 -14.84 -4.27
N ALA A 71 10.84 -14.37 -5.17
CA ALA A 71 9.83 -15.21 -5.82
C ALA A 71 10.47 -16.34 -6.63
N HIS A 72 11.53 -16.06 -7.39
CA HIS A 72 12.25 -17.08 -8.16
C HIS A 72 12.91 -18.13 -7.25
N LEU A 73 13.58 -17.70 -6.19
CA LEU A 73 14.24 -18.60 -5.23
C LEU A 73 13.22 -19.47 -4.48
N SER A 74 12.15 -18.86 -3.96
CA SER A 74 11.08 -19.59 -3.26
C SER A 74 10.38 -20.60 -4.17
N MET A 75 10.11 -20.26 -5.43
CA MET A 75 9.54 -21.18 -6.41
C MET A 75 10.48 -22.35 -6.71
N LYS A 76 11.80 -22.10 -6.86
CA LYS A 76 12.81 -23.16 -7.02
C LYS A 76 12.83 -24.15 -5.85
N VAL A 77 12.81 -23.64 -4.61
CA VAL A 77 12.80 -24.47 -3.40
C VAL A 77 11.53 -25.31 -3.33
N LEU A 78 10.37 -24.70 -3.63
CA LEU A 78 9.09 -25.37 -3.63
C LEU A 78 9.05 -26.50 -4.67
N TYR A 79 9.52 -26.26 -5.90
CA TYR A 79 9.62 -27.30 -6.93
C TYR A 79 10.60 -28.41 -6.57
N ALA A 80 11.77 -28.09 -6.00
CA ALA A 80 12.72 -29.11 -5.55
C ALA A 80 12.13 -30.02 -4.45
N TYR A 81 11.35 -29.44 -3.53
CA TYR A 81 10.66 -30.20 -2.48
C TYR A 81 9.51 -31.07 -3.03
N LEU A 82 8.77 -30.56 -4.01
CA LEU A 82 7.65 -31.26 -4.65
C LEU A 82 8.11 -32.29 -5.68
N ALA A 83 9.29 -32.14 -6.31
CA ALA A 83 9.82 -33.09 -7.28
C ALA A 83 9.97 -34.51 -6.72
N ASN A 84 10.19 -34.63 -5.40
CA ASN A 84 10.29 -35.91 -4.69
C ASN A 84 8.93 -36.49 -4.26
N LYS A 85 7.81 -35.78 -4.43
CA LYS A 85 6.46 -36.24 -4.07
C LYS A 85 5.60 -36.34 -5.33
N GLY A 86 5.27 -37.58 -5.74
CA GLY A 86 4.56 -37.88 -6.99
C GLY A 86 3.33 -37.01 -7.29
N HIS A 87 3.09 -36.74 -8.57
CA HIS A 87 2.25 -35.69 -9.16
C HIS A 87 0.73 -35.74 -8.88
N GLY A 88 0.24 -36.55 -7.94
CA GLY A 88 -1.19 -36.89 -7.81
C GLY A 88 -1.99 -36.25 -6.67
N HIS A 89 -1.37 -35.93 -5.52
CA HIS A 89 -2.13 -35.73 -4.26
C HIS A 89 -2.07 -34.32 -3.64
N GLY A 90 -1.42 -33.35 -4.30
CA GLY A 90 -1.11 -32.04 -3.70
C GLY A 90 -2.20 -30.95 -3.78
N LYS A 91 -3.23 -31.10 -4.63
CA LYS A 91 -4.19 -30.00 -4.93
C LYS A 91 -4.96 -29.49 -3.70
N GLY A 92 -5.29 -30.36 -2.75
CA GLY A 92 -6.04 -29.98 -1.54
C GLY A 92 -5.20 -29.15 -0.56
N ILE A 93 -3.98 -29.60 -0.25
CA ILE A 93 -3.07 -28.90 0.68
C ILE A 93 -2.61 -27.57 0.07
N PHE A 94 -2.31 -27.56 -1.23
CA PHE A 94 -1.89 -26.34 -1.93
C PHE A 94 -2.97 -25.25 -1.88
N ARG A 95 -4.25 -25.64 -2.00
CA ARG A 95 -5.38 -24.71 -1.86
C ARG A 95 -5.43 -24.06 -0.49
N HIS A 96 -5.24 -24.83 0.59
CA HIS A 96 -5.26 -24.28 1.95
C HIS A 96 -4.06 -23.37 2.22
N LEU A 97 -2.87 -23.77 1.74
CA LEU A 97 -1.67 -22.93 1.82
C LEU A 97 -1.83 -21.62 1.05
N GLN A 98 -2.41 -21.67 -0.15
CA GLN A 98 -2.65 -20.49 -0.97
C GLN A 98 -3.66 -19.52 -0.33
N ILE A 99 -4.71 -20.04 0.30
CA ILE A 99 -5.63 -19.21 1.10
C ILE A 99 -4.89 -18.55 2.27
N GLY A 100 -4.06 -19.31 2.99
CA GLY A 100 -3.22 -18.77 4.07
C GLY A 100 -2.28 -17.66 3.61
N SER A 101 -1.57 -17.87 2.49
CA SER A 101 -0.70 -16.84 1.89
C SER A 101 -1.48 -15.61 1.41
N ALA A 102 -2.66 -15.80 0.82
CA ALA A 102 -3.52 -14.68 0.40
C ALA A 102 -3.97 -13.84 1.61
N CYS A 103 -4.33 -14.48 2.73
CA CYS A 103 -4.65 -13.78 3.97
C CYS A 103 -3.45 -13.01 4.53
N MET A 104 -2.25 -13.60 4.52
CA MET A 104 -1.02 -12.91 4.95
C MET A 104 -0.73 -11.69 4.07
N ILE A 105 -0.84 -11.82 2.75
CA ILE A 105 -0.64 -10.70 1.82
C ILE A 105 -1.66 -9.59 2.09
N ALA A 106 -2.94 -9.94 2.27
CA ALA A 106 -3.98 -8.98 2.60
C ALA A 106 -3.70 -8.25 3.92
N LEU A 107 -3.25 -8.97 4.95
CA LEU A 107 -2.88 -8.38 6.23
C LEU A 107 -1.66 -7.45 6.11
N SER A 108 -0.57 -7.90 5.49
CA SER A 108 0.63 -7.10 5.29
C SER A 108 0.36 -5.84 4.46
N HIS A 109 -0.48 -5.97 3.43
CA HIS A 109 -0.90 -4.83 2.62
C HIS A 109 -1.76 -3.86 3.43
N GLY A 110 -2.71 -4.40 4.20
CA GLY A 110 -3.54 -3.67 5.16
C GLY A 110 -2.72 -2.83 6.14
N LEU A 111 -1.76 -3.45 6.83
CA LEU A 111 -0.90 -2.77 7.79
C LEU A 111 -0.08 -1.64 7.15
N ASN A 112 0.47 -1.88 5.96
CA ASN A 112 1.33 -0.91 5.28
C ASN A 112 0.54 0.32 4.80
N ASP A 113 -0.66 0.15 4.27
CA ASP A 113 -1.48 1.28 3.81
C ASP A 113 -2.19 1.99 4.97
N ALA A 114 -2.62 1.25 5.99
CA ALA A 114 -3.18 1.83 7.21
C ALA A 114 -2.17 2.74 7.91
N GLN A 115 -0.88 2.36 7.96
CA GLN A 115 0.18 3.17 8.55
C GLN A 115 0.35 4.52 7.83
N LYS A 116 0.20 4.57 6.50
CA LYS A 116 0.28 5.85 5.75
C LYS A 116 -0.86 6.78 6.13
N SER A 117 -2.09 6.27 6.15
CA SER A 117 -3.27 7.05 6.54
C SER A 117 -3.20 7.50 8.01
N MET A 118 -2.78 6.63 8.93
CA MET A 118 -2.57 6.99 10.33
C MET A 118 -1.53 8.11 10.49
N GLY A 119 -0.43 8.04 9.73
CA GLY A 119 0.61 9.07 9.73
C GLY A 119 0.09 10.43 9.30
N ILE A 120 -0.70 10.48 8.22
CA ILE A 120 -1.29 11.73 7.70
C ILE A 120 -2.26 12.35 8.71
N ILE A 121 -3.15 11.55 9.28
CA ILE A 121 -4.14 12.04 10.25
C ILE A 121 -3.43 12.58 11.49
N THR A 122 -2.42 11.84 12.00
CA THR A 122 -1.63 12.27 13.15
C THR A 122 -0.86 13.55 12.87
N LEU A 123 -0.27 13.70 11.67
CA LEU A 123 0.38 14.94 11.24
C LEU A 123 -0.60 16.12 11.19
N GLY A 124 -1.83 15.89 10.72
CA GLY A 124 -2.88 16.90 10.71
C GLY A 124 -3.27 17.34 12.13
N LEU A 125 -3.46 16.39 13.04
CA LEU A 125 -3.81 16.66 14.44
C LEU A 125 -2.68 17.36 15.20
N PHE A 126 -1.43 16.94 14.99
CA PHE A 126 -0.25 17.55 15.57
C PHE A 126 -0.08 18.99 15.06
N SER A 127 -0.21 19.20 13.74
CA SER A 127 -0.16 20.55 13.15
C SER A 127 -1.31 21.45 13.58
N GLY A 128 -2.46 20.88 13.96
CA GLY A 128 -3.61 21.62 14.49
C GLY A 128 -3.52 21.93 15.98
N GLY A 129 -2.45 21.51 16.67
CA GLY A 129 -2.28 21.72 18.10
C GLY A 129 -3.09 20.78 19.01
N TYR A 130 -3.75 19.77 18.44
CA TYR A 130 -4.57 18.80 19.19
C TYR A 130 -3.77 17.67 19.82
N LEU A 131 -2.54 17.44 19.36
CA LEU A 131 -1.59 16.50 19.97
C LEU A 131 -0.27 17.18 20.30
N SER A 132 0.19 16.98 21.54
CA SER A 132 1.51 17.41 22.02
C SER A 132 2.59 16.36 21.78
N THR A 133 2.21 15.14 21.40
CA THR A 133 3.10 14.00 21.14
C THR A 133 2.95 13.50 19.71
N THR A 134 4.03 12.94 19.16
CA THR A 134 4.06 12.34 17.81
C THR A 134 3.54 10.90 17.79
N GLN A 135 3.06 10.38 18.92
CA GLN A 135 2.48 9.04 18.99
C GLN A 135 1.10 9.01 18.34
N ILE A 136 0.87 7.96 17.54
CA ILE A 136 -0.41 7.74 16.87
C ILE A 136 -1.44 7.32 17.92
N PRO A 137 -2.54 8.09 18.11
CA PRO A 137 -3.53 7.77 19.12
C PRO A 137 -4.34 6.53 18.71
N PHE A 138 -4.74 5.73 19.70
CA PHE A 138 -5.43 4.45 19.48
C PHE A 138 -6.72 4.59 18.64
N TRP A 139 -7.48 5.67 18.82
CA TRP A 139 -8.69 5.90 18.04
C TRP A 139 -8.41 6.08 16.54
N VAL A 140 -7.27 6.68 16.16
CA VAL A 140 -6.87 6.81 14.74
C VAL A 140 -6.54 5.44 14.17
N ILE A 141 -5.90 4.58 14.97
CA ILE A 141 -5.57 3.22 14.54
C ILE A 141 -6.85 2.44 14.23
N VAL A 142 -7.82 2.45 15.16
CA VAL A 142 -9.09 1.76 15.01
C VAL A 142 -9.91 2.35 13.86
N ALA A 143 -9.98 3.67 13.73
CA ALA A 143 -10.70 4.34 12.66
C ALA A 143 -10.11 3.98 11.28
N CYS A 144 -8.79 4.04 11.12
CA CYS A 144 -8.13 3.65 9.88
C CYS A 144 -8.36 2.17 9.55
N ALA A 145 -8.26 1.27 10.54
CA ALA A 145 -8.49 -0.15 10.33
C ALA A 145 -9.94 -0.44 9.89
N LEU A 146 -10.93 0.18 10.53
CA LEU A 146 -12.34 0.03 10.18
C LEU A 146 -12.63 0.57 8.78
N VAL A 147 -12.17 1.79 8.47
CA VAL A 147 -12.39 2.41 7.15
C VAL A 147 -11.72 1.60 6.05
N MET A 148 -10.51 1.08 6.28
CA MET A 148 -9.80 0.28 5.29
C MET A 148 -10.49 -1.08 5.06
N GLY A 149 -10.99 -1.72 6.12
CA GLY A 149 -11.81 -2.92 6.02
C GLY A 149 -13.11 -2.68 5.25
N LEU A 150 -13.86 -1.63 5.60
CA LEU A 150 -15.10 -1.24 4.92
C LEU A 150 -14.86 -0.85 3.46
N GLY A 151 -13.79 -0.13 3.16
CA GLY A 151 -13.42 0.27 1.80
C GLY A 151 -13.10 -0.94 0.92
N THR A 152 -12.36 -1.91 1.46
CA THR A 152 -12.06 -3.16 0.75
C THR A 152 -13.33 -3.97 0.48
N ALA A 153 -14.23 -4.06 1.46
CA ALA A 153 -15.49 -4.79 1.35
C ALA A 153 -16.49 -4.17 0.36
N THR A 154 -16.47 -2.84 0.18
CA THR A 154 -17.46 -2.13 -0.64
C THR A 154 -16.96 -1.81 -2.06
N GLY A 155 -15.68 -1.48 -2.22
CA GLY A 155 -15.16 -0.90 -3.46
C GLY A 155 -14.18 -1.76 -4.26
N GLY A 156 -13.64 -2.83 -3.67
CA GLY A 156 -12.55 -3.61 -4.28
C GLY A 156 -12.93 -4.38 -5.55
N PHE A 157 -14.20 -4.78 -5.69
CA PHE A 157 -14.65 -5.70 -6.74
C PHE A 157 -14.40 -5.22 -8.17
N ARG A 158 -14.42 -3.90 -8.42
CA ARG A 158 -14.20 -3.35 -9.77
C ARG A 158 -12.77 -3.57 -10.23
N ILE A 159 -11.78 -3.33 -9.36
CA ILE A 159 -10.36 -3.52 -9.69
C ILE A 159 -10.01 -5.02 -9.70
N ILE A 160 -10.57 -5.79 -8.75
CA ILE A 160 -10.34 -7.24 -8.68
C ILE A 160 -10.76 -7.92 -9.98
N ARG A 161 -11.90 -7.54 -10.58
CA ARG A 161 -12.30 -8.10 -11.88
C ARG A 161 -11.27 -7.82 -12.97
N THR A 162 -10.79 -6.60 -13.11
CA THR A 162 -9.78 -6.26 -14.15
C THR A 162 -8.49 -7.07 -13.99
N MET A 163 -8.02 -7.25 -12.75
CA MET A 163 -6.78 -7.98 -12.48
C MET A 163 -6.96 -9.50 -12.56
N ALA A 164 -8.06 -10.04 -12.03
CA ALA A 164 -8.30 -11.47 -11.98
C ALA A 164 -8.55 -12.11 -13.36
N PHE A 165 -9.08 -11.36 -14.32
CA PHE A 165 -9.24 -11.86 -15.70
C PHE A 165 -7.92 -11.87 -16.49
N SER A 166 -6.85 -11.27 -15.96
CA SER A 166 -5.55 -11.13 -16.65
C SER A 166 -4.48 -12.14 -16.16
N ILE A 167 -4.84 -13.06 -15.25
CA ILE A 167 -3.95 -14.05 -14.61
C ILE A 167 -4.51 -15.45 -14.86
#